data_AF-A0A3B9FJ08-F1
#
_entry.id   AF-A0A3B9FJ08-F1
#
_cell.length_a   1.000
_cell.length_b   1.000
_cell.length_c   1.000
_cell.angle_alpha   90.00
_cell.angle_beta   90.00
_cell.angle_gamma   90.00
#
_symmetry.space_group_name_H-M   'P 1'
#
loop_
_entity.id
_entity.type
_entity.pdbx_description
1 polymer ?
#
loop_
_entity_poly.entity_id
_entity_poly.type
_entity_poly.pdbx_seq_one_letter_code
_entity_poly.pdbx_strand_id
1 'polypeptide(L)'
;MRPAQSREIPPPPSSTGFDHGKSVRCGSCGEKGRKGFALVLSLALMSLVFVLILALIGIVATDLRLSDLRKEKAITRANALYSARIALGNLQEQMGPDKRISGPSDLLDEDPLTPKIDGVEHANWVGVWDSYHWDKESQPSYEEARKNFFRKWLVSFDENRDDSTIGLAGDVETPRYGSSRDKMLVSGIGEGKAVHVPVSRVSGEELKDFDIAWWVGDEGTKARADVFPENESSPEPHQLRSAMIAAPRAALEALDGLEQYPPADPEAEKVIDLQSLGLALDSRNESFSEMMDPAGQYFHDLTTFSNSVLADARGGGLKKDLNLLFELNRAPPGYGADDRSYLYENDSSELASLREKVRTKRSRGNKTEPRWEDVRGYYRQYKEAVVLNSEEGVSFGVKGNYSANTQRLPVVAKLQIVFSYWARDIHGPWKRKYNPPRFPKRHRFLIHCVVEPVITLWNPFGAPLSFKEFRANVMQIPISLRWFKNGNQVGPGWRHYSEIWQLSRNRRKGFDVRIKPPAGEDLITLQPGEVVTYSDGEASLAEFIKVHGRHDDWHGRLSARLDYKPGWHILGGYYTDWLAQGRDVIYGNANDLIGVQVKGQRSRFAG
;
A
#
# COMPACT_ATOMS: atom_id res chain seq x y z
N MET A 1 -56.79 31.55 -7.88
CA MET A 1 -57.92 32.52 -7.84
C MET A 1 -59.19 31.84 -8.35
N ARG A 2 -60.34 32.51 -8.22
CA ARG A 2 -61.71 32.09 -8.66
C ARG A 2 -61.83 32.01 -10.23
N PRO A 3 -63.00 31.69 -10.82
CA PRO A 3 -63.79 30.44 -10.72
C PRO A 3 -64.44 30.03 -12.07
N ALA A 4 -65.31 29.00 -12.06
CA ALA A 4 -66.51 28.90 -12.90
C ALA A 4 -67.53 27.98 -12.20
N GLN A 5 -68.85 28.02 -12.35
CA GLN A 5 -69.92 29.00 -12.63
C GLN A 5 -71.17 28.13 -12.95
N SER A 6 -72.39 28.64 -12.76
CA SER A 6 -73.64 27.84 -12.68
C SER A 6 -74.70 28.25 -13.71
N ARG A 7 -75.74 27.41 -13.90
CA ARG A 7 -77.02 27.76 -14.55
C ARG A 7 -78.21 27.01 -13.92
N GLU A 8 -79.42 27.53 -14.12
CA GLU A 8 -80.63 27.28 -13.34
C GLU A 8 -81.92 27.54 -14.18
N ILE A 9 -83.06 26.89 -13.82
CA ILE A 9 -84.48 27.36 -14.00
C ILE A 9 -85.01 27.40 -15.47
N PRO A 10 -86.34 27.39 -15.85
CA PRO A 10 -87.65 27.31 -15.13
C PRO A 10 -88.67 26.17 -15.58
N PRO A 11 -89.90 26.08 -14.99
CA PRO A 11 -91.04 25.15 -15.31
C PRO A 11 -92.28 25.90 -15.94
N PRO A 12 -93.59 25.45 -15.94
CA PRO A 12 -94.31 24.20 -15.55
C PRO A 12 -95.04 23.49 -16.76
N PRO A 13 -96.39 23.26 -16.96
CA PRO A 13 -97.68 23.68 -16.31
C PRO A 13 -98.58 22.50 -15.75
N SER A 14 -99.88 22.37 -16.11
CA SER A 14 -100.91 21.58 -15.37
C SER A 14 -102.17 21.07 -16.14
N SER A 15 -102.88 20.04 -15.60
CA SER A 15 -104.28 19.62 -15.88
C SER A 15 -104.78 18.64 -14.76
N THR A 16 -105.89 18.84 -14.03
CA THR A 16 -107.30 18.35 -14.25
C THR A 16 -107.45 16.85 -14.63
N GLY A 17 -108.46 16.06 -14.20
CA GLY A 17 -109.63 16.23 -13.30
C GLY A 17 -110.74 15.19 -13.62
N PHE A 18 -111.67 14.88 -12.68
CA PHE A 18 -112.78 13.89 -12.79
C PHE A 18 -112.36 12.38 -12.90
N ASP A 19 -113.20 11.35 -12.63
CA ASP A 19 -114.64 11.28 -12.27
C ASP A 19 -115.00 10.13 -11.25
N HIS A 20 -116.30 9.98 -10.97
CA HIS A 20 -116.93 9.16 -9.93
C HIS A 20 -116.81 7.63 -10.02
N GLY A 21 -116.85 7.03 -8.83
CA GLY A 21 -116.82 5.59 -8.60
C GLY A 21 -118.09 4.78 -8.93
N LYS A 22 -117.92 3.46 -8.81
CA LYS A 22 -119.00 2.46 -8.66
C LYS A 22 -118.66 1.54 -7.49
N SER A 23 -119.68 1.04 -6.80
CA SER A 23 -119.54 0.14 -5.65
C SER A 23 -120.25 -1.19 -5.88
N VAL A 24 -119.59 -2.30 -5.52
CA VAL A 24 -120.18 -3.64 -5.36
C VAL A 24 -119.51 -4.28 -4.12
N ARG A 25 -120.23 -5.17 -3.43
CA ARG A 25 -119.92 -5.64 -2.07
C ARG A 25 -119.07 -6.93 -2.02
N CYS A 26 -118.36 -7.07 -0.89
CA CYS A 26 -118.01 -8.29 -0.17
C CYS A 26 -117.70 -9.58 -0.95
N GLY A 27 -116.43 -9.98 -0.90
CA GLY A 27 -116.02 -11.38 -0.88
C GLY A 27 -115.09 -11.62 0.32
N SER A 28 -115.56 -12.32 1.36
CA SER A 28 -114.68 -12.73 2.47
C SER A 28 -113.87 -13.95 2.04
N CYS A 29 -112.55 -13.84 2.05
CA CYS A 29 -111.61 -14.94 1.85
C CYS A 29 -110.43 -14.80 2.82
N GLY A 30 -109.99 -15.93 3.37
CA GLY A 30 -109.17 -15.97 4.58
C GLY A 30 -107.72 -15.53 4.42
N GLU A 31 -107.06 -15.40 5.57
CA GLU A 31 -105.66 -15.00 5.67
C GLU A 31 -104.69 -15.91 4.90
N LYS A 32 -103.73 -15.29 4.20
CA LYS A 32 -102.35 -15.78 4.14
C LYS A 32 -101.38 -14.62 4.36
N GLY A 33 -101.11 -14.31 5.63
CA GLY A 33 -100.16 -13.27 6.01
C GLY A 33 -98.77 -13.50 5.39
N ARG A 34 -98.16 -12.46 4.82
CA ARG A 34 -96.84 -12.50 4.14
C ARG A 34 -95.67 -12.61 5.13
N LYS A 35 -95.68 -13.64 5.99
CA LYS A 35 -94.72 -13.87 7.10
C LYS A 35 -93.25 -14.03 6.66
N GLY A 36 -92.97 -14.14 5.35
CA GLY A 36 -91.61 -14.17 4.81
C GLY A 36 -91.00 -12.81 4.45
N PHE A 37 -91.77 -11.79 4.03
CA PHE A 37 -91.18 -10.57 3.46
C PHE A 37 -90.45 -9.72 4.50
N ALA A 38 -91.05 -9.54 5.68
CA ALA A 38 -90.41 -8.85 6.80
C ALA A 38 -89.15 -9.57 7.30
N LEU A 39 -89.12 -10.92 7.22
CA LEU A 39 -87.97 -11.74 7.61
C LEU A 39 -86.83 -11.65 6.59
N VAL A 40 -87.14 -11.61 5.29
CA VAL A 40 -86.13 -11.38 4.23
C VAL A 40 -85.56 -9.96 4.32
N LEU A 41 -86.41 -8.95 4.58
CA LEU A 41 -85.95 -7.58 4.74
C LEU A 41 -85.07 -7.40 5.98
N SER A 42 -85.41 -8.02 7.11
CA SER A 42 -84.58 -7.97 8.32
C SER A 42 -83.29 -8.78 8.19
N LEU A 43 -83.30 -9.93 7.50
CA LEU A 43 -82.08 -10.67 7.15
C LEU A 43 -81.16 -9.84 6.25
N ALA A 44 -81.70 -9.18 5.22
CA ALA A 44 -80.93 -8.31 4.34
C ALA A 44 -80.30 -7.13 5.12
N LEU A 45 -81.06 -6.47 5.99
CA LEU A 45 -80.57 -5.40 6.86
C LEU A 45 -79.49 -5.89 7.84
N MET A 46 -79.71 -7.04 8.48
CA MET A 46 -78.72 -7.66 9.36
C MET A 46 -77.44 -8.04 8.61
N SER A 47 -77.54 -8.61 7.39
CA SER A 47 -76.36 -8.93 6.58
C SER A 47 -75.60 -7.69 6.12
N LEU A 48 -76.31 -6.60 5.77
CA LEU A 48 -75.70 -5.32 5.40
C LEU A 48 -74.93 -4.73 6.59
N VAL A 49 -75.55 -4.69 7.78
CA VAL A 49 -74.94 -4.21 9.02
C VAL A 49 -73.76 -5.10 9.44
N PHE A 50 -73.87 -6.43 9.30
CA PHE A 50 -72.79 -7.36 9.61
C PHE A 50 -71.57 -7.17 8.68
N VAL A 51 -71.80 -7.01 7.37
CA VAL A 51 -70.74 -6.69 6.40
C VAL A 51 -70.10 -5.32 6.69
N LEU A 52 -70.91 -4.31 7.05
CA LEU A 52 -70.43 -2.99 7.45
C LEU A 52 -69.52 -3.07 8.70
N ILE A 53 -69.93 -3.84 9.71
CA ILE A 53 -69.15 -4.05 10.93
C ILE A 53 -67.85 -4.79 10.63
N LEU A 54 -67.87 -5.85 9.81
CA LEU A 54 -66.65 -6.57 9.40
C LEU A 54 -65.69 -5.67 8.62
N ALA A 55 -66.19 -4.83 7.71
CA ALA A 55 -65.37 -3.86 6.99
C ALA A 55 -64.74 -2.82 7.93
N LEU A 56 -65.50 -2.29 8.89
CA LEU A 56 -65.00 -1.34 9.89
C LEU A 56 -63.94 -1.97 10.80
N ILE A 57 -64.15 -3.19 11.27
CA ILE A 57 -63.16 -3.96 12.05
C ILE A 57 -61.89 -4.19 11.23
N GLY A 58 -62.01 -4.51 9.93
CA GLY A 58 -60.89 -4.67 9.02
C GLY A 58 -60.04 -3.40 8.91
N ILE A 59 -60.68 -2.25 8.67
CA ILE A 59 -60.03 -0.94 8.55
C ILE A 59 -59.30 -0.58 9.86
N VAL A 60 -59.99 -0.67 11.01
CA VAL A 60 -59.40 -0.39 12.33
C VAL A 60 -58.22 -1.32 12.62
N ALA A 61 -58.31 -2.61 12.28
CA ALA A 61 -57.21 -3.55 12.44
C ALA A 61 -56.00 -3.22 11.53
N THR A 62 -56.22 -2.69 10.32
CA THR A 62 -55.12 -2.21 9.47
C THR A 62 -54.51 -0.90 9.98
N ASP A 63 -55.32 0.06 10.45
CA ASP A 63 -54.83 1.34 10.97
C ASP A 63 -54.04 1.17 12.27
N LEU A 64 -54.44 0.25 13.14
CA LEU A 64 -53.67 -0.12 14.34
C LEU A 64 -52.31 -0.71 13.96
N ARG A 65 -52.28 -1.73 13.08
CA ARG A 65 -51.03 -2.34 12.59
C ARG A 65 -50.11 -1.32 11.92
N LEU A 66 -50.67 -0.40 11.14
CA LEU A 66 -49.90 0.64 10.44
C LEU A 66 -49.39 1.70 11.43
N SER A 67 -50.13 1.99 12.50
CA SER A 67 -49.70 2.87 13.59
C SER A 67 -48.57 2.24 14.43
N ASP A 68 -48.65 0.95 14.75
CA ASP A 68 -47.57 0.21 15.41
C ASP A 68 -46.32 0.16 14.53
N LEU A 69 -46.45 -0.13 13.23
CA LEU A 69 -45.32 -0.08 12.28
C LEU A 69 -44.69 1.32 12.17
N ARG A 70 -45.48 2.39 12.23
CA ARG A 70 -44.97 3.77 12.30
C ARG A 70 -44.22 4.05 13.59
N LYS A 71 -44.73 3.58 14.72
CA LYS A 71 -44.14 3.72 16.06
C LYS A 71 -42.81 2.98 16.15
N GLU A 72 -42.78 1.69 15.79
CA GLU A 72 -41.54 0.89 15.77
C GLU A 72 -40.51 1.52 14.82
N LYS A 73 -40.91 1.91 13.60
CA LYS A 73 -40.01 2.60 12.66
C LYS A 73 -39.47 3.94 13.18
N ALA A 74 -40.18 4.64 14.06
CA ALA A 74 -39.68 5.82 14.74
C ALA A 74 -38.67 5.47 15.85
N ILE A 75 -38.96 4.44 16.65
CA ILE A 75 -38.06 3.94 17.71
C ILE A 75 -36.76 3.38 17.10
N THR A 76 -36.83 2.52 16.08
CA THR A 76 -35.63 2.00 15.39
C THR A 76 -34.76 3.11 14.83
N ARG A 77 -35.36 4.18 14.28
CA ARG A 77 -34.63 5.36 13.79
C ARG A 77 -33.98 6.16 14.92
N ALA A 78 -34.64 6.32 16.07
CA ALA A 78 -34.05 6.97 17.24
C ALA A 78 -32.86 6.16 17.77
N ASN A 79 -33.01 4.84 17.90
CA ASN A 79 -31.96 3.92 18.37
C ASN A 79 -30.77 3.88 17.38
N ALA A 80 -31.02 3.86 16.08
CA ALA A 80 -29.97 3.93 15.05
C ALA A 80 -29.22 5.27 15.08
N LEU A 81 -29.93 6.40 15.24
CA LEU A 81 -29.31 7.72 15.41
C LEU A 81 -28.50 7.83 16.71
N TYR A 82 -28.94 7.18 17.78
CA TYR A 82 -28.20 7.06 19.04
C TYR A 82 -26.93 6.20 18.85
N SER A 83 -27.05 5.05 18.18
CA SER A 83 -25.92 4.18 17.83
C SER A 83 -24.86 4.93 17.01
N ALA A 84 -25.28 5.66 15.96
CA ALA A 84 -24.38 6.47 15.13
C ALA A 84 -23.70 7.61 15.90
N ARG A 85 -24.36 8.17 16.93
CA ARG A 85 -23.76 9.18 17.83
C ARG A 85 -22.73 8.56 18.78
N ILE A 86 -22.95 7.34 19.27
CA ILE A 86 -21.96 6.61 20.07
C ILE A 86 -20.75 6.23 19.20
N ALA A 87 -20.97 5.74 17.98
CA ALA A 87 -19.91 5.44 17.02
C ALA A 87 -19.06 6.69 16.71
N LEU A 88 -19.71 7.82 16.44
CA LEU A 88 -19.03 9.11 16.22
C LEU A 88 -18.27 9.60 17.47
N GLY A 89 -18.83 9.41 18.67
CA GLY A 89 -18.16 9.74 19.93
C GLY A 89 -16.90 8.90 20.16
N ASN A 90 -16.98 7.58 19.97
CA ASN A 90 -15.84 6.67 20.04
C ASN A 90 -14.78 7.03 18.99
N LEU A 91 -15.18 7.32 17.75
CA LEU A 91 -14.28 7.78 16.69
C LEU A 91 -13.57 9.09 17.09
N GLN A 92 -14.30 10.08 17.61
CA GLN A 92 -13.72 11.36 18.04
C GLN A 92 -12.80 11.23 19.25
N GLU A 93 -13.11 10.35 20.21
CA GLU A 93 -12.24 10.07 21.35
C GLU A 93 -10.94 9.35 20.93
N GLN A 94 -11.08 8.28 20.15
CA GLN A 94 -9.95 7.41 19.82
C GLN A 94 -9.09 7.97 18.68
N MET A 95 -9.68 8.54 17.62
CA MET A 95 -8.96 9.10 16.45
C MET A 95 -8.78 10.63 16.49
N GLY A 96 -9.36 11.34 17.46
CA GLY A 96 -9.28 12.81 17.55
C GLY A 96 -7.86 13.41 17.69
N PRO A 97 -6.91 12.79 18.41
CA PRO A 97 -5.54 13.28 18.46
C PRO A 97 -4.77 13.03 17.15
N ASP A 98 -3.97 13.99 16.69
CA ASP A 98 -3.14 13.89 15.47
C ASP A 98 -2.16 12.69 15.43
N LYS A 99 -1.97 12.00 16.57
CA LYS A 99 -1.03 10.89 16.78
C LYS A 99 -1.75 9.54 16.81
N ARG A 100 -2.57 9.32 15.80
CA ARG A 100 -3.44 8.15 15.66
C ARG A 100 -3.29 7.54 14.29
N ILE A 101 -3.39 6.22 14.27
CA ILE A 101 -3.32 5.40 13.07
C ILE A 101 -4.53 4.47 13.15
N SER A 102 -5.38 4.53 12.14
CA SER A 102 -6.43 3.54 11.89
C SER A 102 -5.94 2.49 10.90
N GLY A 103 -6.62 1.35 10.85
CA GLY A 103 -6.41 0.34 9.83
C GLY A 103 -7.34 -0.86 10.03
N PRO A 104 -7.68 -1.59 8.95
CA PRO A 104 -8.39 -2.86 9.04
C PRO A 104 -7.61 -3.94 9.82
N SER A 105 -8.29 -5.03 10.16
CA SER A 105 -7.73 -6.12 10.98
C SER A 105 -7.08 -7.23 10.15
N ASP A 106 -7.26 -7.20 8.83
CA ASP A 106 -6.46 -7.94 7.83
C ASP A 106 -4.93 -7.78 8.04
N LEU A 107 -4.49 -6.66 8.62
CA LEU A 107 -3.12 -6.43 9.08
C LEU A 107 -2.60 -7.52 10.04
N LEU A 108 -3.49 -8.34 10.62
CA LEU A 108 -3.18 -9.45 11.52
C LEU A 108 -3.04 -10.81 10.81
N ASP A 109 -3.17 -10.86 9.47
CA ASP A 109 -3.00 -12.06 8.64
C ASP A 109 -1.69 -12.83 8.95
N GLU A 110 -1.79 -14.15 8.99
CA GLU A 110 -0.66 -15.05 9.28
C GLU A 110 0.16 -15.42 8.02
N ASP A 111 -0.41 -15.37 6.81
CA ASP A 111 0.33 -15.58 5.54
C ASP A 111 -0.02 -14.53 4.45
N PRO A 112 0.54 -13.31 4.57
CA PRO A 112 0.33 -12.21 3.61
C PRO A 112 1.02 -12.42 2.25
N LEU A 113 1.54 -13.62 1.97
CA LEU A 113 1.94 -14.03 0.62
C LEU A 113 0.79 -14.70 -0.16
N THR A 114 -0.35 -14.93 0.48
CA THR A 114 -1.57 -15.46 -0.14
C THR A 114 -2.65 -14.38 -0.30
N PRO A 115 -3.56 -14.49 -1.27
CA PRO A 115 -4.67 -13.53 -1.43
C PRO A 115 -5.82 -13.79 -0.45
N LYS A 116 -5.77 -14.85 0.37
CA LYS A 116 -6.85 -15.25 1.28
C LYS A 116 -6.36 -15.12 2.72
N ILE A 117 -6.67 -13.98 3.33
CA ILE A 117 -6.45 -13.67 4.75
C ILE A 117 -6.71 -14.90 5.63
N ASP A 118 -5.70 -15.34 6.37
CA ASP A 118 -5.77 -16.44 7.33
C ASP A 118 -5.65 -15.93 8.77
N GLY A 119 -6.16 -16.71 9.74
CA GLY A 119 -6.16 -16.31 11.16
C GLY A 119 -7.10 -15.14 11.54
N VAL A 120 -7.68 -14.41 10.57
CA VAL A 120 -8.56 -13.24 10.82
C VAL A 120 -9.97 -13.43 10.25
N GLU A 121 -10.91 -13.72 11.15
CA GLU A 121 -12.34 -13.83 10.86
C GLU A 121 -12.97 -12.47 10.51
N HIS A 122 -12.63 -11.42 11.28
CA HIS A 122 -13.30 -10.12 11.22
C HIS A 122 -12.43 -9.03 10.57
N ALA A 123 -11.82 -9.40 9.43
CA ALA A 123 -10.89 -8.61 8.62
C ALA A 123 -11.26 -7.12 8.44
N ASN A 124 -12.56 -6.82 8.33
CA ASN A 124 -13.07 -5.47 8.04
C ASN A 124 -13.31 -4.61 9.30
N TRP A 125 -12.95 -5.09 10.50
CA TRP A 125 -12.95 -4.28 11.72
C TRP A 125 -11.79 -3.29 11.72
N VAL A 126 -12.08 -2.01 11.96
CA VAL A 126 -11.05 -0.96 12.03
C VAL A 126 -10.50 -0.86 13.44
N GLY A 127 -9.19 -1.09 13.58
CA GLY A 127 -8.45 -0.88 14.82
C GLY A 127 -7.93 0.56 14.92
N VAL A 128 -7.62 0.98 16.14
CA VAL A 128 -6.91 2.24 16.41
C VAL A 128 -5.60 1.95 17.14
N TRP A 129 -4.53 2.61 16.73
CA TRP A 129 -3.21 2.55 17.34
C TRP A 129 -2.67 3.94 17.70
N ASP A 130 -1.88 4.01 18.76
CA ASP A 130 -0.95 5.10 19.03
C ASP A 130 0.21 5.09 18.01
N SER A 131 0.69 6.27 17.63
CA SER A 131 1.89 6.40 16.79
C SER A 131 3.15 5.94 17.51
N TYR A 132 3.83 4.90 17.01
CA TYR A 132 5.16 4.55 17.54
C TYR A 132 6.25 5.51 17.07
N HIS A 133 7.15 5.89 17.98
CA HIS A 133 8.36 6.65 17.69
C HIS A 133 9.62 5.80 17.92
N TRP A 134 10.20 5.29 16.83
CA TRP A 134 11.50 4.61 16.85
C TRP A 134 12.61 5.52 17.41
N ASP A 135 13.19 5.11 18.54
CA ASP A 135 14.24 5.83 19.29
C ASP A 135 15.66 5.62 18.74
N LYS A 136 15.90 4.53 18.01
CA LYS A 136 17.20 4.02 17.52
C LYS A 136 18.09 3.35 18.58
N GLU A 137 17.63 3.24 19.82
CA GLU A 137 18.32 2.48 20.87
C GLU A 137 17.91 1.00 20.86
N SER A 138 16.70 0.72 20.36
CA SER A 138 16.15 -0.62 20.19
C SER A 138 15.86 -0.97 18.72
N GLN A 139 15.81 -2.28 18.41
CA GLN A 139 15.18 -2.81 17.20
C GLN A 139 13.93 -3.60 17.62
N PRO A 140 12.79 -2.93 17.92
CA PRO A 140 11.56 -3.62 18.30
C PRO A 140 11.06 -4.51 17.17
N SER A 141 10.59 -5.71 17.51
CA SER A 141 9.77 -6.50 16.58
C SER A 141 8.48 -5.74 16.27
N TYR A 142 8.12 -5.65 14.99
CA TYR A 142 6.88 -5.03 14.54
C TYR A 142 5.65 -5.68 15.19
N GLU A 143 5.68 -7.01 15.34
CA GLU A 143 4.59 -7.80 15.94
C GLU A 143 4.41 -7.59 17.44
N GLU A 144 5.50 -7.25 18.15
CA GLU A 144 5.47 -6.94 19.59
C GLU A 144 5.07 -5.48 19.80
N ALA A 145 5.64 -4.57 19.00
CA ALA A 145 5.29 -3.15 19.03
C ALA A 145 3.80 -2.91 18.73
N ARG A 146 3.24 -3.52 17.68
CA ARG A 146 1.82 -3.31 17.30
C ARG A 146 0.82 -3.68 18.39
N LYS A 147 1.17 -4.62 19.28
CA LYS A 147 0.35 -5.03 20.43
C LYS A 147 0.35 -3.97 21.54
N ASN A 148 1.51 -3.35 21.79
CA ASN A 148 1.68 -2.35 22.86
C ASN A 148 1.07 -0.97 22.54
N PHE A 149 0.83 -0.67 21.26
CA PHE A 149 0.23 0.60 20.82
C PHE A 149 -1.24 0.49 20.41
N PHE A 150 -1.82 -0.71 20.40
CA PHE A 150 -3.24 -0.89 20.10
C PHE A 150 -4.13 -0.25 21.19
N ARG A 151 -5.22 0.37 20.75
CA ARG A 151 -6.20 1.05 21.62
C ARG A 151 -7.48 0.25 21.78
N LYS A 152 -8.18 0.02 20.67
CA LYS A 152 -9.59 -0.41 20.62
C LYS A 152 -9.98 -0.77 19.18
N TRP A 153 -10.95 -1.67 19.00
CA TRP A 153 -11.67 -1.85 17.73
C TRP A 153 -12.88 -0.90 17.64
N LEU A 154 -13.10 -0.25 16.49
CA LEU A 154 -14.21 0.67 16.25
C LEU A 154 -15.51 -0.08 15.86
N VAL A 155 -15.95 -0.97 16.75
CA VAL A 155 -17.25 -1.66 16.68
C VAL A 155 -17.96 -1.62 18.03
N SER A 156 -19.27 -1.87 18.03
CA SER A 156 -20.07 -1.97 19.24
C SER A 156 -19.71 -3.19 20.09
N PHE A 157 -19.43 -2.94 21.37
CA PHE A 157 -19.35 -3.98 22.42
C PHE A 157 -20.25 -3.64 23.60
N ASP A 158 -20.64 -4.66 24.36
CA ASP A 158 -21.26 -4.54 25.69
C ASP A 158 -20.26 -3.85 26.64
N GLU A 159 -20.70 -2.89 27.46
CA GLU A 159 -19.84 -2.11 28.39
C GLU A 159 -19.06 -3.00 29.37
N ASN A 160 -19.52 -4.23 29.59
CA ASN A 160 -18.90 -5.22 30.47
C ASN A 160 -17.78 -6.03 29.77
N ARG A 161 -17.45 -5.74 28.51
CA ARG A 161 -16.45 -6.47 27.71
C ARG A 161 -15.21 -5.63 27.46
N ASP A 162 -14.04 -6.23 27.69
CA ASP A 162 -12.77 -5.66 27.25
C ASP A 162 -12.66 -5.74 25.72
N ASP A 163 -12.59 -4.57 25.07
CA ASP A 163 -12.41 -4.38 23.64
C ASP A 163 -11.05 -3.75 23.27
N SER A 164 -10.15 -3.64 24.25
CA SER A 164 -8.76 -3.19 24.09
C SER A 164 -7.79 -4.33 23.69
N THR A 165 -8.31 -5.53 23.42
CA THR A 165 -7.51 -6.69 23.02
C THR A 165 -7.49 -6.88 21.50
N ILE A 166 -6.29 -6.75 20.91
CA ILE A 166 -6.06 -6.87 19.46
C ILE A 166 -6.43 -8.26 18.90
N GLY A 167 -6.43 -9.32 19.73
CA GLY A 167 -6.76 -10.68 19.28
C GLY A 167 -8.23 -10.91 18.92
N LEU A 168 -9.15 -10.01 19.31
CA LEU A 168 -10.60 -10.22 19.11
C LEU A 168 -11.02 -10.33 17.65
N ALA A 169 -10.27 -9.75 16.69
CA ALA A 169 -10.60 -9.82 15.28
C ALA A 169 -10.33 -11.21 14.63
N GLY A 170 -9.54 -12.07 15.30
CA GLY A 170 -9.32 -13.46 14.90
C GLY A 170 -10.15 -14.48 15.70
N ASP A 171 -11.00 -14.03 16.62
CA ASP A 171 -11.80 -14.92 17.47
C ASP A 171 -13.15 -15.26 16.83
N VAL A 172 -13.29 -16.52 16.43
CA VAL A 172 -14.52 -17.11 15.84
C VAL A 172 -15.75 -17.00 16.78
N GLU A 173 -15.56 -16.83 18.09
CA GLU A 173 -16.65 -16.55 19.03
C GLU A 173 -17.02 -15.05 19.14
N THR A 174 -16.39 -14.14 18.39
CA THR A 174 -16.49 -12.69 18.61
C THR A 174 -16.67 -11.90 17.31
N PRO A 175 -17.89 -11.85 16.72
CA PRO A 175 -19.18 -12.10 17.38
C PRO A 175 -19.60 -13.58 17.39
N ARG A 176 -20.49 -13.98 18.31
CA ARG A 176 -20.87 -15.40 18.50
C ARG A 176 -21.77 -15.91 17.39
N TYR A 177 -21.17 -16.29 16.26
CA TYR A 177 -21.87 -16.55 15.00
C TYR A 177 -23.17 -17.36 15.16
N GLY A 178 -24.31 -16.70 14.90
CA GLY A 178 -25.66 -17.26 15.08
C GLY A 178 -26.37 -16.87 16.39
N SER A 179 -25.76 -16.11 17.31
CA SER A 179 -26.46 -15.61 18.50
C SER A 179 -27.41 -14.45 18.16
N SER A 180 -28.45 -14.27 18.99
CA SER A 180 -29.38 -13.14 18.86
C SER A 180 -28.73 -11.78 19.14
N ARG A 181 -27.56 -11.78 19.79
CA ARG A 181 -26.78 -10.59 20.18
C ARG A 181 -25.74 -10.16 19.15
N ASP A 182 -25.74 -10.72 17.94
CA ASP A 182 -24.80 -10.31 16.89
C ASP A 182 -25.57 -9.79 15.68
N LYS A 183 -25.01 -8.83 14.94
CA LYS A 183 -25.68 -8.18 13.80
C LYS A 183 -24.71 -8.07 12.63
N MET A 184 -25.16 -8.54 11.46
CA MET A 184 -24.56 -8.18 10.18
C MET A 184 -24.99 -6.73 9.87
N LEU A 185 -24.01 -5.84 9.66
CA LEU A 185 -24.23 -4.44 9.29
C LEU A 185 -23.93 -4.18 7.80
N VAL A 186 -23.05 -4.99 7.21
CA VAL A 186 -22.72 -4.98 5.78
C VAL A 186 -22.89 -6.40 5.25
N SER A 187 -23.62 -6.56 4.15
CA SER A 187 -23.75 -7.85 3.46
C SER A 187 -22.45 -8.17 2.72
N GLY A 188 -22.04 -9.43 2.74
CA GLY A 188 -21.11 -9.92 1.72
C GLY A 188 -21.84 -10.03 0.38
N ILE A 189 -21.25 -9.50 -0.68
CA ILE A 189 -21.70 -9.60 -2.08
C ILE A 189 -20.42 -9.78 -2.92
N GLY A 190 -20.45 -10.69 -3.90
CA GLY A 190 -19.23 -11.11 -4.60
C GLY A 190 -18.21 -11.71 -3.64
N GLU A 191 -16.98 -11.21 -3.67
CA GLU A 191 -15.90 -11.65 -2.75
C GLU A 191 -15.87 -10.87 -1.42
N GLY A 192 -16.68 -9.81 -1.28
CA GLY A 192 -16.69 -8.97 -0.07
C GLY A 192 -17.08 -9.73 1.20
N LYS A 193 -16.22 -9.72 2.22
CA LYS A 193 -16.51 -10.28 3.56
C LYS A 193 -17.58 -9.46 4.29
N ALA A 194 -18.63 -10.12 4.79
CA ALA A 194 -19.69 -9.47 5.55
C ALA A 194 -19.21 -8.91 6.90
N VAL A 195 -19.63 -7.68 7.25
CA VAL A 195 -19.31 -7.09 8.57
C VAL A 195 -20.33 -7.54 9.61
N HIS A 196 -19.92 -8.46 10.47
CA HIS A 196 -20.62 -8.81 11.70
C HIS A 196 -20.05 -8.02 12.88
N VAL A 197 -20.91 -7.55 13.79
CA VAL A 197 -20.51 -6.93 15.07
C VAL A 197 -21.33 -7.47 16.24
N PRO A 198 -20.81 -7.41 17.48
CA PRO A 198 -21.59 -7.65 18.69
C PRO A 198 -22.61 -6.52 18.93
N VAL A 199 -23.70 -6.84 19.61
CA VAL A 199 -24.68 -5.86 20.13
C VAL A 199 -24.19 -5.32 21.46
N SER A 200 -24.26 -4.00 21.60
CA SER A 200 -24.19 -3.31 22.88
C SER A 200 -25.61 -3.09 23.44
N ARG A 201 -25.82 -3.34 24.74
CA ARG A 201 -27.11 -3.07 25.39
C ARG A 201 -27.07 -1.74 26.11
N VAL A 202 -28.05 -0.89 25.82
CA VAL A 202 -28.26 0.40 26.48
C VAL A 202 -29.39 0.25 27.49
N SER A 203 -29.06 0.31 28.77
CA SER A 203 -29.99 0.34 29.90
C SER A 203 -29.85 1.66 30.67
N GLY A 204 -30.94 2.20 31.22
CA GLY A 204 -30.89 3.40 32.06
C GLY A 204 -32.12 3.50 32.96
N GLU A 205 -32.01 4.19 34.10
CA GLU A 205 -33.02 4.14 35.18
C GLU A 205 -34.43 4.58 34.74
N GLU A 206 -34.53 5.50 33.78
CA GLU A 206 -35.80 5.97 33.19
C GLU A 206 -36.07 5.45 31.77
N LEU A 207 -35.16 4.64 31.20
CA LEU A 207 -35.23 4.17 29.81
C LEU A 207 -35.47 2.65 29.76
N LYS A 208 -36.44 2.24 28.96
CA LYS A 208 -36.61 0.82 28.61
C LYS A 208 -35.40 0.36 27.80
N ASP A 209 -34.71 -0.70 28.27
CA ASP A 209 -33.61 -1.38 27.59
C ASP A 209 -33.79 -1.45 26.07
N PHE A 210 -32.74 -1.06 25.35
CA PHE A 210 -32.67 -1.25 23.90
C PHE A 210 -31.27 -1.69 23.47
N ASP A 211 -31.25 -2.49 22.40
CA ASP A 211 -30.05 -3.08 21.83
C ASP A 211 -29.59 -2.24 20.62
N ILE A 212 -28.29 -1.94 20.55
CA ILE A 212 -27.66 -1.20 19.44
C ILE A 212 -26.48 -1.97 18.86
N ALA A 213 -26.18 -1.70 17.58
CA ALA A 213 -24.99 -2.19 16.90
C ALA A 213 -24.40 -1.06 16.03
N TRP A 214 -23.09 -0.99 15.93
CA TRP A 214 -22.37 -0.06 15.05
C TRP A 214 -20.98 -0.59 14.66
N TRP A 215 -20.48 -0.09 13.54
CA TRP A 215 -19.14 -0.29 12.99
C TRP A 215 -18.72 1.04 12.36
N VAL A 216 -17.43 1.36 12.41
CA VAL A 216 -16.83 2.45 11.63
C VAL A 216 -15.88 1.81 10.61
N GLY A 217 -16.17 1.98 9.33
CA GLY A 217 -15.25 1.65 8.24
C GLY A 217 -14.24 2.78 8.01
N ASP A 218 -13.06 2.43 7.52
CA ASP A 218 -12.03 3.39 7.12
C ASP A 218 -12.09 3.57 5.60
N GLU A 219 -12.43 4.76 5.14
CA GLU A 219 -12.40 5.14 3.72
C GLU A 219 -10.99 5.64 3.29
N GLY A 220 -10.08 5.81 4.25
CA GLY A 220 -8.68 6.18 4.04
C GLY A 220 -7.80 5.04 3.51
N THR A 221 -8.23 3.79 3.68
CA THR A 221 -7.52 2.59 3.20
C THR A 221 -8.03 2.09 1.84
N LYS A 222 -9.13 2.64 1.33
CA LYS A 222 -9.76 2.24 0.06
C LYS A 222 -9.20 3.00 -1.14
N ALA A 223 -9.25 2.39 -2.32
CA ALA A 223 -8.91 3.07 -3.57
C ALA A 223 -10.02 4.02 -4.01
N ARG A 224 -9.67 5.26 -4.40
CA ARG A 224 -10.65 6.22 -4.93
C ARG A 224 -11.05 5.89 -6.37
N ALA A 225 -12.36 5.74 -6.57
CA ALA A 225 -13.00 5.46 -7.86
C ALA A 225 -13.66 6.69 -8.51
N ASP A 226 -13.53 7.87 -7.89
CA ASP A 226 -13.98 9.16 -8.40
C ASP A 226 -12.83 10.00 -9.03
N VAL A 227 -11.62 9.44 -9.14
CA VAL A 227 -10.49 10.12 -9.79
C VAL A 227 -10.45 9.78 -11.28
N PHE A 228 -11.18 10.57 -12.06
CA PHE A 228 -11.18 10.51 -13.52
C PHE A 228 -10.05 11.38 -14.10
N PRO A 229 -9.50 11.04 -15.28
CA PRO A 229 -8.51 11.88 -15.96
C PRO A 229 -9.13 13.20 -16.44
N GLU A 230 -8.42 14.32 -16.28
CA GLU A 230 -8.86 15.61 -16.85
C GLU A 230 -8.86 15.55 -18.39
N ASN A 231 -10.01 15.86 -19.01
CA ASN A 231 -10.12 16.08 -20.46
C ASN A 231 -9.44 17.39 -20.87
N GLU A 232 -8.11 17.36 -20.97
CA GLU A 232 -7.34 18.46 -21.53
C GLU A 232 -7.59 18.61 -23.03
N SER A 233 -7.93 19.84 -23.45
CA SER A 233 -8.22 20.18 -24.85
C SER A 233 -7.00 20.16 -25.78
N SER A 234 -5.81 19.82 -25.29
CA SER A 234 -4.59 19.63 -26.07
C SER A 234 -3.84 18.38 -25.59
N PRO A 235 -3.48 17.44 -26.47
CA PRO A 235 -2.85 16.17 -26.07
C PRO A 235 -1.40 16.34 -25.61
N GLU A 236 -0.67 17.35 -26.08
CA GLU A 236 0.74 17.55 -25.70
C GLU A 236 0.90 17.95 -24.22
N PRO A 237 0.20 18.95 -23.66
CA PRO A 237 0.20 19.23 -22.22
C PRO A 237 -0.33 18.08 -21.36
N HIS A 238 -1.33 17.34 -21.85
CA HIS A 238 -1.89 16.18 -21.17
C HIS A 238 -0.86 15.07 -20.98
N GLN A 239 -0.20 14.67 -22.07
CA GLN A 239 0.88 13.69 -22.05
C GLN A 239 2.05 14.17 -21.18
N LEU A 240 2.39 15.46 -21.26
CA LEU A 240 3.44 16.08 -20.44
C LEU A 240 3.11 16.08 -18.94
N ARG A 241 1.86 16.26 -18.54
CA ARG A 241 1.42 16.11 -17.14
C ARG A 241 1.36 14.65 -16.71
N SER A 242 0.73 13.78 -17.52
CA SER A 242 0.60 12.35 -17.23
C SER A 242 1.96 11.64 -17.08
N ALA A 243 3.02 12.14 -17.72
CA ALA A 243 4.38 11.57 -17.61
C ALA A 243 5.23 12.16 -16.47
N MET A 244 4.79 13.24 -15.80
CA MET A 244 5.54 13.90 -14.71
C MET A 244 4.87 13.77 -13.34
N ILE A 245 3.60 13.38 -13.28
CA ILE A 245 2.88 13.11 -12.03
C ILE A 245 2.93 11.59 -11.78
N ALA A 246 2.91 11.15 -10.52
CA ALA A 246 2.62 9.74 -10.21
C ALA A 246 1.22 9.37 -10.74
N ALA A 247 0.96 8.08 -10.99
CA ALA A 247 -0.35 7.63 -11.49
C ALA A 247 -1.49 8.22 -10.63
N PRO A 248 -2.34 9.13 -11.18
CA PRO A 248 -3.22 9.96 -10.36
C PRO A 248 -4.42 9.19 -9.80
N ARG A 249 -4.74 8.05 -10.40
CA ARG A 249 -5.85 7.16 -10.08
C ARG A 249 -5.36 5.71 -9.96
N ALA A 250 -6.13 4.87 -9.28
CA ALA A 250 -5.97 3.43 -9.38
C ALA A 250 -6.35 2.92 -10.78
N ALA A 251 -5.75 1.82 -11.20
CA ALA A 251 -6.06 1.13 -12.46
C ALA A 251 -7.26 0.19 -12.28
N LEU A 252 -8.43 0.76 -11.97
CA LEU A 252 -9.66 0.02 -11.66
C LEU A 252 -10.20 -0.79 -12.85
N GLU A 253 -9.80 -0.44 -14.08
CA GLU A 253 -10.05 -1.21 -15.30
C GLU A 253 -9.39 -2.60 -15.33
N ALA A 254 -8.59 -2.95 -14.32
CA ALA A 254 -8.03 -4.29 -14.10
C ALA A 254 -8.83 -5.13 -13.08
N LEU A 255 -9.98 -4.65 -12.61
CA LEU A 255 -10.91 -5.37 -11.73
C LEU A 255 -12.10 -5.92 -12.54
N ASP A 256 -12.55 -7.13 -12.19
CA ASP A 256 -13.63 -7.83 -12.89
C ASP A 256 -14.95 -7.03 -12.89
N GLY A 257 -15.51 -6.78 -14.08
CA GLY A 257 -16.71 -5.97 -14.30
C GLY A 257 -16.47 -4.46 -14.32
N LEU A 258 -15.23 -3.99 -14.09
CA LEU A 258 -14.85 -2.57 -14.18
C LEU A 258 -13.99 -2.25 -15.41
N GLU A 259 -13.89 -3.15 -16.39
CA GLU A 259 -13.04 -3.04 -17.59
C GLU A 259 -13.39 -1.83 -18.48
N GLN A 260 -14.57 -1.24 -18.27
CA GLN A 260 -15.04 -0.03 -18.97
C GLN A 260 -14.76 1.28 -18.22
N TYR A 261 -14.04 1.21 -17.10
CA TYR A 261 -13.56 2.37 -16.34
C TYR A 261 -12.45 3.11 -17.10
N PRO A 262 -12.41 4.46 -17.07
CA PRO A 262 -13.37 5.38 -16.47
C PRO A 262 -14.67 5.52 -17.30
N PRO A 263 -15.79 5.92 -16.68
CA PRO A 263 -17.02 6.29 -17.39
C PRO A 263 -16.76 7.33 -18.50
N ALA A 264 -17.65 7.36 -19.49
CA ALA A 264 -17.60 8.39 -20.53
C ALA A 264 -18.03 9.76 -19.99
N ASP A 265 -17.45 10.84 -20.50
CA ASP A 265 -17.98 12.18 -20.28
C ASP A 265 -19.31 12.37 -21.04
N PRO A 266 -20.31 13.07 -20.47
CA PRO A 266 -20.29 13.78 -19.19
C PRO A 266 -20.79 12.94 -18.00
N GLU A 267 -20.91 11.60 -18.11
CA GLU A 267 -21.39 10.75 -17.01
C GLU A 267 -20.39 10.67 -15.85
N ALA A 268 -19.08 10.77 -16.15
CA ALA A 268 -18.03 10.89 -15.14
C ALA A 268 -18.26 12.08 -14.16
N GLU A 269 -18.74 13.23 -14.65
CA GLU A 269 -19.05 14.41 -13.81
C GLU A 269 -20.23 14.18 -12.84
N LYS A 270 -20.99 13.09 -13.01
CA LYS A 270 -22.20 12.78 -12.23
C LYS A 270 -21.97 11.69 -11.17
N VAL A 271 -20.77 11.11 -11.12
CA VAL A 271 -20.42 10.11 -10.11
C VAL A 271 -20.21 10.80 -8.76
N ILE A 272 -21.02 10.41 -7.78
CA ILE A 272 -21.00 10.95 -6.40
C ILE A 272 -20.69 9.82 -5.40
N ASP A 273 -21.12 8.60 -5.71
CA ASP A 273 -20.99 7.38 -4.93
C ASP A 273 -20.81 6.15 -5.83
N LEU A 274 -20.55 4.98 -5.24
CA LEU A 274 -20.38 3.74 -6.01
C LEU A 274 -21.66 3.31 -6.76
N GLN A 275 -22.84 3.75 -6.32
CA GLN A 275 -24.11 3.43 -7.00
C GLN A 275 -24.25 4.24 -8.30
N SER A 276 -23.94 5.54 -8.25
CA SER A 276 -23.85 6.40 -9.43
C SER A 276 -22.66 6.04 -10.33
N LEU A 277 -21.57 5.48 -9.81
CA LEU A 277 -20.51 4.88 -10.63
C LEU A 277 -21.01 3.68 -11.44
N GLY A 278 -21.73 2.74 -10.82
CA GLY A 278 -22.34 1.60 -11.52
C GLY A 278 -23.25 2.07 -12.66
N LEU A 279 -24.16 3.00 -12.37
CA LEU A 279 -25.07 3.60 -13.36
C LEU A 279 -24.33 4.36 -14.49
N ALA A 280 -23.20 5.02 -14.19
CA ALA A 280 -22.40 5.72 -15.18
C ALA A 280 -21.63 4.75 -16.11
N LEU A 281 -21.21 3.58 -15.59
CA LEU A 281 -20.58 2.52 -16.40
C LEU A 281 -21.62 1.77 -17.25
N ASP A 282 -22.77 1.40 -16.66
CA ASP A 282 -23.87 0.72 -17.36
C ASP A 282 -24.41 1.52 -18.55
N SER A 283 -24.24 2.85 -18.56
CA SER A 283 -24.59 3.72 -19.71
C SER A 283 -23.90 3.36 -21.03
N ARG A 284 -22.81 2.58 -21.00
CA ARG A 284 -22.11 2.06 -22.18
C ARG A 284 -22.59 0.68 -22.66
N ASN A 285 -23.39 -0.04 -21.86
CA ASN A 285 -23.69 -1.46 -22.07
C ASN A 285 -25.12 -1.72 -22.59
N GLU A 286 -25.28 -1.89 -23.91
CA GLU A 286 -26.53 -2.41 -24.50
C GLU A 286 -26.71 -3.94 -24.30
N SER A 287 -25.72 -4.64 -23.72
CA SER A 287 -25.59 -6.10 -23.80
C SER A 287 -25.38 -6.87 -22.49
N PHE A 288 -25.20 -6.18 -21.35
CA PHE A 288 -25.14 -6.86 -20.04
C PHE A 288 -26.56 -7.08 -19.48
N SER A 289 -26.84 -8.30 -19.01
CA SER A 289 -28.18 -8.68 -18.51
C SER A 289 -28.38 -8.46 -17.01
N GLU A 290 -27.31 -8.15 -16.28
CA GLU A 290 -27.31 -7.86 -14.86
C GLU A 290 -26.68 -6.47 -14.66
N MET A 291 -27.29 -5.65 -13.79
CA MET A 291 -26.88 -4.26 -13.52
C MET A 291 -25.61 -4.26 -12.66
N MET A 292 -24.63 -3.43 -12.99
CA MET A 292 -23.35 -3.44 -12.28
C MET A 292 -23.49 -2.79 -10.89
N ASP A 293 -23.23 -3.56 -9.84
CA ASP A 293 -23.27 -3.10 -8.44
C ASP A 293 -21.87 -3.12 -7.79
N PRO A 294 -20.99 -2.15 -8.13
CA PRO A 294 -19.69 -2.04 -7.48
C PRO A 294 -19.83 -1.53 -6.04
N ALA A 295 -21.00 -0.98 -5.66
CA ALA A 295 -21.30 -0.59 -4.28
C ALA A 295 -21.57 -1.82 -3.38
N GLY A 296 -22.01 -2.94 -3.96
CA GLY A 296 -22.09 -4.24 -3.30
C GLY A 296 -20.78 -5.02 -3.40
N GLN A 297 -20.28 -5.26 -4.63
CA GLN A 297 -19.13 -6.13 -4.90
C GLN A 297 -17.81 -5.63 -4.30
N TYR A 298 -17.57 -4.32 -4.37
CA TYR A 298 -16.29 -3.68 -3.99
C TYR A 298 -16.44 -2.69 -2.83
N PHE A 299 -17.44 -2.90 -1.96
CA PHE A 299 -17.76 -2.02 -0.83
C PHE A 299 -16.58 -1.75 0.12
N HIS A 300 -15.69 -2.73 0.27
CA HIS A 300 -14.55 -2.67 1.17
C HIS A 300 -13.28 -2.14 0.50
N ASP A 301 -13.21 -2.15 -0.83
CA ASP A 301 -12.00 -1.90 -1.62
C ASP A 301 -12.02 -0.51 -2.27
N LEU A 302 -13.22 -0.02 -2.62
CA LEU A 302 -13.42 1.23 -3.35
C LEU A 302 -14.15 2.29 -2.50
N THR A 303 -13.85 3.56 -2.78
CA THR A 303 -14.55 4.71 -2.21
C THR A 303 -14.67 5.86 -3.20
N THR A 304 -15.60 6.77 -2.94
CA THR A 304 -15.64 8.11 -3.54
C THR A 304 -15.29 9.22 -2.52
N PHE A 305 -14.93 8.86 -1.28
CA PHE A 305 -14.81 9.81 -0.16
C PHE A 305 -13.57 9.60 0.73
N SER A 306 -12.37 9.59 0.14
CA SER A 306 -11.11 9.58 0.93
C SER A 306 -10.61 11.00 1.23
N ASN A 307 -11.05 11.58 2.35
CA ASN A 307 -10.63 12.90 2.85
C ASN A 307 -9.83 12.76 4.15
N SER A 308 -8.61 13.28 4.18
CA SER A 308 -7.76 13.28 5.38
C SER A 308 -7.19 14.67 5.68
N VAL A 309 -7.05 14.98 6.96
CA VAL A 309 -6.18 16.10 7.40
C VAL A 309 -4.73 15.67 7.18
N LEU A 310 -3.90 16.58 6.66
CA LEU A 310 -2.46 16.36 6.52
C LEU A 310 -1.77 16.43 7.90
N ALA A 311 -2.08 15.52 8.81
CA ALA A 311 -1.53 15.45 10.16
C ALA A 311 -0.15 14.77 10.21
N ASP A 312 0.77 15.29 11.02
CA ASP A 312 2.03 14.62 11.34
C ASP A 312 1.78 13.58 12.43
N ALA A 313 1.52 12.34 12.02
CA ALA A 313 1.28 11.22 12.93
C ALA A 313 2.41 11.00 13.97
N ARG A 314 3.63 11.47 13.72
CA ARG A 314 4.77 11.38 14.67
C ARG A 314 4.85 12.61 15.57
N GLY A 315 4.86 13.80 14.96
CA GLY A 315 5.07 15.08 15.63
C GLY A 315 3.84 15.59 16.39
N GLY A 316 2.65 15.37 15.83
CA GLY A 316 1.42 16.09 16.15
C GLY A 316 1.32 17.42 15.38
N GLY A 317 0.10 17.93 15.18
CA GLY A 317 -0.17 19.07 14.31
C GLY A 317 -0.08 18.73 12.83
N LEU A 318 -0.03 19.76 11.98
CA LEU A 318 -0.04 19.62 10.52
C LEU A 318 1.37 19.36 9.93
N LYS A 319 1.42 18.50 8.91
CA LYS A 319 2.57 18.34 8.01
C LYS A 319 2.92 19.69 7.39
N LYS A 320 4.22 19.98 7.28
CA LYS A 320 4.71 21.22 6.69
C LYS A 320 4.67 21.14 5.17
N ASP A 321 4.06 22.12 4.52
CA ASP A 321 4.16 22.26 3.06
C ASP A 321 5.60 22.56 2.64
N LEU A 322 6.08 21.84 1.63
CA LEU A 322 7.40 22.02 1.02
C LEU A 322 7.31 22.60 -0.40
N ASN A 323 6.11 22.72 -0.98
CA ASN A 323 5.94 23.28 -2.32
C ASN A 323 6.48 24.72 -2.38
N LEU A 324 6.10 25.59 -1.43
CA LEU A 324 6.63 26.96 -1.37
C LEU A 324 8.16 27.00 -1.18
N LEU A 325 8.72 26.12 -0.34
CA LEU A 325 10.17 26.02 -0.10
C LEU A 325 10.93 25.70 -1.41
N PHE A 326 10.36 24.84 -2.25
CA PHE A 326 10.98 24.41 -3.49
C PHE A 326 10.74 25.40 -4.64
N GLU A 327 9.55 26.01 -4.70
CA GLU A 327 9.16 26.95 -5.75
C GLU A 327 9.97 28.24 -5.78
N LEU A 328 10.28 28.79 -4.59
CA LEU A 328 11.03 30.05 -4.43
C LEU A 328 12.27 30.10 -5.32
N ASN A 329 12.51 31.22 -6.00
CA ASN A 329 13.63 31.36 -6.95
C ASN A 329 15.01 31.17 -6.31
N ARG A 330 15.16 31.48 -5.02
CA ARG A 330 16.31 31.11 -4.20
C ARG A 330 15.78 30.41 -2.95
N ALA A 331 16.44 29.34 -2.52
CA ALA A 331 16.11 28.69 -1.26
C ALA A 331 16.37 29.63 -0.06
N PRO A 332 15.60 29.55 1.03
CA PRO A 332 15.89 30.25 2.28
C PRO A 332 17.22 29.78 2.92
N PRO A 333 17.83 30.59 3.81
CA PRO A 333 18.97 30.16 4.61
C PRO A 333 18.67 28.87 5.39
N GLY A 334 19.62 27.94 5.38
CA GLY A 334 19.46 26.60 5.95
C GLY A 334 18.97 25.54 4.95
N TYR A 335 18.60 25.93 3.73
CA TYR A 335 18.10 25.03 2.68
C TYR A 335 18.84 25.17 1.33
N GLY A 336 19.74 26.13 1.19
CA GLY A 336 20.44 26.43 -0.07
C GLY A 336 21.59 25.51 -0.42
N ALA A 337 22.10 25.66 -1.65
CA ALA A 337 23.19 24.84 -2.22
C ALA A 337 24.50 24.91 -1.40
N ASP A 338 24.80 26.09 -0.85
CA ASP A 338 26.02 26.40 -0.09
C ASP A 338 25.88 26.15 1.42
N ASP A 339 24.65 25.97 1.90
CA ASP A 339 24.37 25.61 3.29
C ASP A 339 24.86 24.18 3.61
N ARG A 340 24.94 23.86 4.91
CA ARG A 340 25.18 22.50 5.42
C ARG A 340 23.87 21.67 5.45
N SER A 341 22.96 21.96 4.53
CA SER A 341 21.55 21.57 4.43
C SER A 341 21.32 20.13 3.95
N TYR A 342 21.90 19.16 4.66
CA TYR A 342 21.63 17.74 4.41
C TYR A 342 20.19 17.38 4.79
N LEU A 343 19.58 16.46 4.04
CA LEU A 343 18.23 15.95 4.33
C LEU A 343 18.20 15.13 5.63
N TYR A 344 19.33 14.49 5.96
CA TYR A 344 19.50 13.72 7.20
C TYR A 344 20.38 14.48 8.20
N GLU A 345 19.74 14.98 9.25
CA GLU A 345 20.44 15.42 10.46
C GLU A 345 20.86 14.17 11.26
N ASN A 346 22.17 14.03 11.48
CA ASN A 346 22.78 12.86 12.12
C ASN A 346 24.11 13.28 12.75
N ASP A 347 24.15 13.26 14.08
CA ASP A 347 25.19 13.92 14.89
C ASP A 347 26.45 13.08 15.11
N SER A 348 26.56 11.92 14.46
CA SER A 348 27.78 11.12 14.54
C SER A 348 29.01 11.95 14.09
N SER A 349 29.99 12.05 14.98
CA SER A 349 31.23 12.80 14.76
C SER A 349 32.00 12.30 13.53
N GLU A 350 31.78 11.04 13.15
CA GLU A 350 32.33 10.43 11.94
C GLU A 350 31.71 11.01 10.66
N LEU A 351 30.37 11.12 10.54
CA LEU A 351 29.73 11.83 9.43
C LEU A 351 30.12 13.31 9.42
N ALA A 352 30.15 13.98 10.57
CA ALA A 352 30.65 15.36 10.64
C ALA A 352 32.07 15.51 10.07
N SER A 353 32.96 14.54 10.37
CA SER A 353 34.31 14.50 9.82
C SER A 353 34.34 14.18 8.31
N LEU A 354 33.41 13.35 7.81
CA LEU A 354 33.28 13.02 6.38
C LEU A 354 32.78 14.22 5.58
N ARG A 355 31.73 14.90 6.06
CA ARG A 355 31.19 16.15 5.50
C ARG A 355 32.30 17.20 5.31
N GLU A 356 33.19 17.36 6.29
CA GLU A 356 34.32 18.31 6.24
C GLU A 356 35.49 17.82 5.33
N LYS A 357 35.78 16.51 5.30
CA LYS A 357 36.76 15.90 4.36
C LYS A 357 36.32 15.99 2.90
N VAL A 358 35.01 15.90 2.63
CA VAL A 358 34.41 16.07 1.30
C VAL A 358 34.44 17.54 0.87
N ARG A 359 34.22 18.48 1.81
CA ARG A 359 34.27 19.94 1.55
C ARG A 359 35.65 20.44 1.10
N THR A 360 36.72 19.88 1.66
CA THR A 360 38.10 20.39 1.48
C THR A 360 38.81 19.88 0.22
N LYS A 361 38.33 18.81 -0.41
CA LYS A 361 38.78 18.38 -1.75
C LYS A 361 37.86 18.95 -2.83
N ARG A 362 38.40 19.23 -4.02
CA ARG A 362 37.60 19.54 -5.24
C ARG A 362 36.86 18.28 -5.78
N SER A 363 36.14 17.58 -4.93
CA SER A 363 35.39 16.35 -5.24
C SER A 363 34.12 16.68 -6.04
N ARG A 364 34.27 16.90 -7.35
CA ARG A 364 33.18 17.27 -8.28
C ARG A 364 32.16 16.16 -8.58
N GLY A 365 32.21 15.03 -7.88
CA GLY A 365 31.38 13.85 -8.16
C GLY A 365 31.48 12.76 -7.08
N ASN A 366 31.33 13.16 -5.82
CA ASN A 366 30.89 12.27 -4.72
C ASN A 366 30.56 13.13 -3.49
N LYS A 367 29.28 13.49 -3.36
CA LYS A 367 28.63 13.92 -2.12
C LYS A 367 27.53 12.88 -1.89
N THR A 368 27.74 11.96 -0.94
CA THR A 368 26.94 10.73 -0.77
C THR A 368 25.68 10.92 0.07
N GLU A 369 25.49 12.10 0.64
CA GLU A 369 24.33 12.45 1.46
C GLU A 369 23.44 13.43 0.67
N PRO A 370 22.13 13.15 0.49
CA PRO A 370 21.22 14.06 -0.21
C PRO A 370 21.02 15.36 0.57
N ARG A 371 20.83 16.46 -0.16
CA ARG A 371 20.58 17.80 0.40
C ARG A 371 19.18 18.30 0.05
N TRP A 372 18.71 19.27 0.82
CA TRP A 372 17.47 19.98 0.51
C TRP A 372 17.47 20.61 -0.89
N GLU A 373 18.62 21.12 -1.35
CA GLU A 373 18.76 21.63 -2.73
C GLU A 373 18.69 20.53 -3.81
N ASP A 374 19.09 19.29 -3.52
CA ASP A 374 18.95 18.18 -4.48
C ASP A 374 17.46 17.79 -4.63
N VAL A 375 16.69 17.76 -3.53
CA VAL A 375 15.24 17.50 -3.53
C VAL A 375 14.46 18.65 -4.21
N ARG A 376 14.75 19.90 -3.82
CA ARG A 376 14.24 21.11 -4.47
C ARG A 376 14.56 21.13 -5.96
N GLY A 377 15.74 20.63 -6.34
CA GLY A 377 16.17 20.56 -7.73
C GLY A 377 15.44 19.50 -8.55
N TYR A 378 15.14 18.34 -7.95
CA TYR A 378 14.26 17.35 -8.57
C TYR A 378 12.85 17.91 -8.79
N TYR A 379 12.26 18.52 -7.75
CA TYR A 379 10.93 19.14 -7.80
C TYR A 379 10.81 20.15 -8.95
N ARG A 380 11.82 21.01 -9.16
CA ARG A 380 11.79 22.06 -10.20
C ARG A 380 11.99 21.56 -11.64
N GLN A 381 12.20 20.26 -11.89
CA GLN A 381 12.44 19.74 -13.25
C GLN A 381 11.30 20.01 -14.22
N TYR A 382 10.04 20.11 -13.74
CA TYR A 382 8.88 20.45 -14.57
C TYR A 382 9.01 21.80 -15.31
N LYS A 383 9.79 22.75 -14.77
CA LYS A 383 10.02 24.07 -15.37
C LYS A 383 10.98 24.05 -16.56
N GLU A 384 11.68 22.94 -16.76
CA GLU A 384 12.67 22.73 -17.83
C GLU A 384 12.35 21.48 -18.67
N ALA A 385 11.19 20.86 -18.42
CA ALA A 385 10.69 19.70 -19.13
C ALA A 385 10.22 20.07 -20.53
N VAL A 386 10.47 19.18 -21.48
CA VAL A 386 10.01 19.30 -22.87
C VAL A 386 9.56 17.94 -23.41
N VAL A 387 8.57 18.00 -24.28
CA VAL A 387 8.20 16.91 -25.18
C VAL A 387 9.31 16.74 -26.22
N LEU A 388 9.72 15.49 -26.47
CA LEU A 388 10.73 15.10 -27.46
C LEU A 388 10.13 13.99 -28.35
N ASN A 389 9.73 14.35 -29.56
CA ASN A 389 9.17 13.40 -30.52
C ASN A 389 10.31 12.70 -31.27
N SER A 390 10.35 11.37 -31.22
CA SER A 390 11.24 10.50 -32.00
C SER A 390 10.43 9.55 -32.90
N GLU A 391 11.10 8.80 -33.77
CA GLU A 391 10.47 7.76 -34.59
C GLU A 391 10.00 6.55 -33.75
N GLU A 392 10.50 6.40 -32.53
CA GLU A 392 10.09 5.37 -31.57
C GLU A 392 8.92 5.81 -30.67
N GLY A 393 8.58 7.11 -30.65
CA GLY A 393 7.42 7.64 -29.94
C GLY A 393 7.61 9.03 -29.34
N VAL A 394 6.69 9.42 -28.44
CA VAL A 394 6.81 10.64 -27.65
C VAL A 394 7.60 10.33 -26.38
N SER A 395 8.73 11.00 -26.19
CA SER A 395 9.61 10.88 -25.02
C SER A 395 9.71 12.21 -24.27
N PHE A 396 10.19 12.17 -23.03
CA PHE A 396 10.26 13.35 -22.15
C PHE A 396 11.68 13.63 -21.70
N GLY A 397 12.14 14.86 -21.91
CA GLY A 397 13.49 15.30 -21.55
C GLY A 397 13.48 16.58 -20.72
N VAL A 398 14.44 16.69 -19.80
CA VAL A 398 14.72 17.93 -19.05
C VAL A 398 15.90 18.62 -19.71
N LYS A 399 15.71 19.82 -20.26
CA LYS A 399 16.77 20.55 -21.00
C LYS A 399 17.88 21.11 -20.11
N GLY A 400 17.59 21.37 -18.82
CA GLY A 400 18.56 21.90 -17.87
C GLY A 400 19.44 20.84 -17.20
N ASN A 401 20.59 21.26 -16.67
CA ASN A 401 21.51 20.37 -15.95
C ASN A 401 21.11 20.30 -14.46
N TYR A 402 19.89 19.83 -14.14
CA TYR A 402 19.37 19.87 -12.77
C TYR A 402 19.93 18.78 -11.83
N SER A 403 21.25 18.82 -11.64
CA SER A 403 21.89 18.64 -10.34
C SER A 403 23.28 19.27 -10.34
N ALA A 404 23.59 20.10 -9.36
CA ALA A 404 24.95 20.61 -9.19
C ALA A 404 25.90 19.54 -8.59
N ASN A 405 25.37 18.63 -7.78
CA ASN A 405 26.14 17.90 -6.75
C ASN A 405 25.98 16.37 -6.76
N THR A 406 24.82 15.89 -7.17
CA THR A 406 24.42 14.47 -7.16
C THR A 406 24.37 13.91 -8.59
N GLN A 407 24.64 12.61 -8.73
CA GLN A 407 24.56 11.89 -9.99
C GLN A 407 23.57 10.73 -9.81
N ARG A 408 22.71 10.44 -10.79
CA ARG A 408 21.93 9.20 -10.78
C ARG A 408 22.92 8.03 -10.96
N LEU A 409 22.96 7.13 -9.98
CA LEU A 409 23.84 5.96 -9.95
C LEU A 409 22.98 4.70 -9.81
N PRO A 410 23.38 3.55 -10.38
CA PRO A 410 22.73 2.29 -10.06
C PRO A 410 23.00 1.91 -8.60
N VAL A 411 22.04 1.22 -8.00
CA VAL A 411 22.10 0.71 -6.62
C VAL A 411 22.92 -0.57 -6.61
N VAL A 412 23.78 -0.75 -5.60
CA VAL A 412 24.40 -2.04 -5.33
C VAL A 412 23.37 -2.89 -4.60
N ALA A 413 22.67 -3.76 -5.33
CA ALA A 413 21.58 -4.57 -4.81
C ALA A 413 22.07 -5.79 -4.02
N LYS A 414 23.22 -6.37 -4.41
CA LYS A 414 23.89 -7.48 -3.72
C LYS A 414 25.40 -7.33 -3.80
N LEU A 415 26.10 -7.86 -2.80
CA LEU A 415 27.56 -7.92 -2.78
C LEU A 415 27.99 -9.25 -2.17
N GLN A 416 28.04 -10.26 -3.01
CA GLN A 416 28.37 -11.63 -2.63
C GLN A 416 29.87 -11.82 -2.60
N ILE A 417 30.41 -12.30 -1.48
CA ILE A 417 31.83 -12.63 -1.34
C ILE A 417 31.97 -14.15 -1.48
N VAL A 418 32.60 -14.61 -2.56
CA VAL A 418 32.81 -16.03 -2.85
C VAL A 418 34.18 -16.46 -2.35
N PHE A 419 34.23 -17.63 -1.70
CA PHE A 419 35.40 -18.27 -1.15
C PHE A 419 35.65 -19.60 -1.88
N SER A 420 36.73 -19.66 -2.64
CA SER A 420 37.20 -20.84 -3.35
C SER A 420 38.55 -21.31 -2.79
N TYR A 421 38.87 -22.60 -2.93
CA TYR A 421 40.12 -23.18 -2.42
C TYR A 421 40.98 -23.71 -3.57
N TRP A 422 42.25 -23.34 -3.58
CA TRP A 422 43.21 -23.79 -4.57
C TRP A 422 44.47 -24.36 -3.94
N ALA A 423 45.03 -25.42 -4.52
CA ALA A 423 46.26 -26.05 -4.03
C ALA A 423 47.33 -26.07 -5.12
N ARG A 424 48.52 -25.55 -4.82
CA ARG A 424 49.70 -25.59 -5.72
C ARG A 424 50.90 -26.27 -5.07
N ASP A 425 51.79 -26.85 -5.87
CA ASP A 425 53.08 -27.37 -5.36
C ASP A 425 53.85 -26.21 -4.71
N ILE A 426 54.37 -26.43 -3.50
CA ILE A 426 54.85 -25.34 -2.63
C ILE A 426 56.01 -24.55 -3.26
N HIS A 427 56.87 -25.23 -4.02
CA HIS A 427 58.01 -24.63 -4.74
C HIS A 427 57.72 -24.29 -6.22
N GLY A 428 56.61 -24.74 -6.80
CA GLY A 428 56.22 -24.41 -8.17
C GLY A 428 57.35 -24.62 -9.21
N PRO A 429 57.60 -23.67 -10.13
CA PRO A 429 58.72 -23.73 -11.08
C PRO A 429 60.12 -23.76 -10.43
N TRP A 430 60.25 -23.25 -9.20
CA TRP A 430 61.55 -23.09 -8.50
C TRP A 430 62.09 -24.39 -7.88
N LYS A 431 61.42 -25.52 -8.15
CA LYS A 431 61.70 -26.85 -7.61
C LYS A 431 63.11 -27.38 -7.89
N ARG A 432 63.81 -26.90 -8.93
CA ARG A 432 65.24 -27.20 -9.17
C ARG A 432 66.22 -26.40 -8.31
N LYS A 433 65.79 -25.31 -7.66
CA LYS A 433 66.68 -24.39 -6.92
C LYS A 433 66.60 -24.54 -5.39
N TYR A 434 65.48 -25.03 -4.85
CA TYR A 434 65.20 -25.10 -3.41
C TYR A 434 64.85 -26.51 -2.90
N ASN A 435 65.49 -27.55 -3.43
CA ASN A 435 65.23 -28.95 -3.04
C ASN A 435 66.43 -29.62 -2.32
N PRO A 436 66.90 -29.12 -1.16
CA PRO A 436 67.86 -29.85 -0.34
C PRO A 436 67.19 -31.08 0.30
N PRO A 437 67.91 -32.20 0.49
CA PRO A 437 67.34 -33.50 0.89
C PRO A 437 66.84 -33.59 2.35
N ARG A 438 66.57 -32.46 3.01
CA ARG A 438 66.17 -32.37 4.44
C ARG A 438 64.74 -31.89 4.68
N PHE A 439 64.02 -31.39 3.67
CA PHE A 439 62.60 -31.04 3.86
C PHE A 439 61.72 -32.30 3.84
N PRO A 440 60.95 -32.60 4.90
CA PRO A 440 60.11 -33.79 4.95
C PRO A 440 58.95 -33.69 3.96
N LYS A 441 58.70 -34.76 3.18
CA LYS A 441 57.67 -34.84 2.13
C LYS A 441 56.21 -34.61 2.58
N ARG A 442 55.96 -34.34 3.87
CA ARG A 442 54.64 -34.15 4.50
C ARG A 442 53.90 -32.87 4.06
N HIS A 443 54.57 -31.91 3.44
CA HIS A 443 53.98 -30.62 3.02
C HIS A 443 54.34 -30.25 1.57
N ARG A 444 53.89 -31.06 0.61
CA ARG A 444 54.14 -30.85 -0.83
C ARG A 444 53.35 -29.68 -1.43
N PHE A 445 52.16 -29.40 -0.91
CA PHE A 445 51.22 -28.42 -1.46
C PHE A 445 50.98 -27.27 -0.48
N LEU A 446 50.87 -26.06 -1.04
CA LEU A 446 50.38 -24.86 -0.38
C LEU A 446 48.92 -24.65 -0.81
N ILE A 447 48.03 -24.52 0.18
CA ILE A 447 46.61 -24.21 -0.05
C ILE A 447 46.41 -22.71 0.09
N HIS A 448 45.72 -22.11 -0.87
CA HIS A 448 45.26 -20.73 -0.87
C HIS A 448 43.74 -20.72 -0.69
N CYS A 449 43.25 -19.74 0.05
CA CYS A 449 41.85 -19.33 -0.01
C CYS A 449 41.77 -18.15 -0.96
N VAL A 450 41.13 -18.36 -2.10
CA VAL A 450 40.83 -17.33 -3.10
C VAL A 450 39.51 -16.69 -2.69
N VAL A 451 39.43 -15.37 -2.82
CA VAL A 451 38.28 -14.57 -2.39
C VAL A 451 37.92 -13.60 -3.51
N GLU A 452 36.72 -13.76 -4.06
CA GLU A 452 36.24 -13.10 -5.28
C GLU A 452 34.90 -12.40 -4.95
N PRO A 453 34.84 -11.05 -4.97
CA PRO A 453 33.58 -10.34 -4.77
C PRO A 453 32.79 -10.30 -6.09
N VAL A 454 31.50 -10.61 -5.99
CA VAL A 454 30.50 -10.45 -7.06
C VAL A 454 29.59 -9.30 -6.66
N ILE A 455 29.33 -8.40 -7.60
CA ILE A 455 28.49 -7.22 -7.36
C ILE A 455 27.28 -7.23 -8.28
N THR A 456 26.09 -7.06 -7.73
CA THR A 456 24.86 -6.90 -8.52
C THR A 456 24.45 -5.44 -8.50
N LEU A 457 24.35 -4.85 -9.69
CA LEU A 457 23.83 -3.51 -9.90
C LEU A 457 22.36 -3.58 -10.30
N TRP A 458 21.56 -2.64 -9.79
CA TRP A 458 20.16 -2.44 -10.15
C TRP A 458 19.94 -0.99 -10.60
N ASN A 459 19.16 -0.79 -11.66
CA ASN A 459 18.63 0.51 -12.02
C ASN A 459 17.21 0.71 -11.44
N PRO A 460 17.04 1.47 -10.35
CA PRO A 460 15.72 1.72 -9.76
C PRO A 460 14.91 2.80 -10.49
N PHE A 461 15.46 3.43 -11.55
CA PHE A 461 14.81 4.55 -12.23
C PHE A 461 14.06 4.08 -13.49
N GLY A 462 12.96 4.75 -13.80
CA GLY A 462 12.22 4.60 -15.06
C GLY A 462 12.94 5.14 -16.32
N ALA A 463 14.27 5.23 -16.31
CA ALA A 463 15.09 5.75 -17.40
C ALA A 463 16.46 5.04 -17.45
N PRO A 464 17.08 4.86 -18.63
CA PRO A 464 18.39 4.22 -18.75
C PRO A 464 19.51 4.98 -18.00
N LEU A 465 20.45 4.24 -17.41
CA LEU A 465 21.65 4.78 -16.76
C LEU A 465 22.93 4.39 -17.51
N SER A 466 23.60 5.35 -18.15
CA SER A 466 24.87 5.12 -18.87
C SER A 466 26.10 5.69 -18.15
N PHE A 467 27.20 4.94 -18.08
CA PHE A 467 28.44 5.33 -17.39
C PHE A 467 29.71 4.65 -17.96
N LYS A 468 30.91 5.26 -17.80
CA LYS A 468 32.19 4.78 -18.39
C LYS A 468 33.04 3.91 -17.45
N GLU A 469 32.83 3.99 -16.15
CA GLU A 469 33.50 3.18 -15.13
C GLU A 469 32.62 3.17 -13.87
N PHE A 470 32.11 2.01 -13.45
CA PHE A 470 31.54 1.86 -12.10
C PHE A 470 32.61 1.25 -11.20
N ARG A 471 32.81 1.82 -10.02
CA ARG A 471 33.84 1.39 -9.09
C ARG A 471 33.30 1.26 -7.67
N ALA A 472 33.43 0.08 -7.07
CA ALA A 472 33.11 -0.16 -5.66
C ALA A 472 34.38 -0.57 -4.91
N ASN A 473 34.75 0.23 -3.90
CA ASN A 473 35.83 -0.11 -2.99
C ASN A 473 35.25 -0.85 -1.78
N VAL A 474 35.65 -2.10 -1.59
CA VAL A 474 35.08 -3.04 -0.62
C VAL A 474 36.12 -3.29 0.46
N MET A 475 35.99 -2.61 1.60
CA MET A 475 36.94 -2.68 2.72
C MET A 475 36.35 -3.48 3.88
N GLN A 476 37.23 -4.20 4.59
CA GLN A 476 36.92 -4.86 5.88
C GLN A 476 35.64 -5.70 5.88
N ILE A 477 35.59 -6.68 4.99
CA ILE A 477 34.49 -7.65 4.89
C ILE A 477 34.29 -8.35 6.27
N PRO A 478 33.07 -8.33 6.86
CA PRO A 478 32.81 -8.74 8.24
C PRO A 478 32.67 -10.27 8.40
N ILE A 479 33.73 -10.99 8.06
CA ILE A 479 33.74 -12.47 8.04
C ILE A 479 34.87 -12.98 8.94
N SER A 480 34.57 -13.96 9.79
CA SER A 480 35.57 -14.70 10.55
C SER A 480 35.75 -16.10 9.98
N LEU A 481 36.99 -16.54 9.82
CA LEU A 481 37.35 -17.88 9.35
C LEU A 481 38.03 -18.68 10.46
N ARG A 482 37.84 -20.00 10.44
CA ARG A 482 38.57 -20.98 11.25
C ARG A 482 38.95 -22.16 10.35
N TRP A 483 40.16 -22.68 10.49
CA TRP A 483 40.66 -23.76 9.63
C TRP A 483 40.73 -25.09 10.37
N PHE A 484 40.38 -26.16 9.66
CA PHE A 484 40.54 -27.53 10.12
C PHE A 484 41.37 -28.33 9.11
N LYS A 485 42.23 -29.22 9.60
CA LYS A 485 42.98 -30.19 8.81
C LYS A 485 42.69 -31.57 9.38
N ASN A 486 41.99 -32.40 8.60
CA ASN A 486 41.54 -33.73 8.99
C ASN A 486 40.78 -33.70 10.34
N GLY A 487 39.76 -32.85 10.43
CA GLY A 487 38.92 -32.64 11.63
C GLY A 487 39.58 -31.84 12.78
N ASN A 488 40.91 -31.73 12.82
CA ASN A 488 41.62 -31.02 13.88
C ASN A 488 41.78 -29.53 13.53
N GLN A 489 41.51 -28.62 14.48
CA GLN A 489 41.67 -27.18 14.27
C GLN A 489 43.14 -26.83 14.01
N VAL A 490 43.40 -25.96 13.05
CA VAL A 490 44.74 -25.42 12.74
C VAL A 490 44.74 -23.92 13.03
N GLY A 491 45.63 -23.49 13.91
CA GLY A 491 45.77 -22.10 14.30
C GLY A 491 44.88 -21.68 15.49
N PRO A 492 44.96 -20.40 15.89
CA PRO A 492 44.48 -19.90 17.18
C PRO A 492 42.98 -19.54 17.19
N GLY A 493 42.12 -20.42 16.67
CA GLY A 493 40.66 -20.25 16.64
C GLY A 493 40.16 -19.41 15.47
N TRP A 494 39.00 -18.78 15.68
CA TRP A 494 38.41 -17.82 14.73
C TRP A 494 39.34 -16.63 14.49
N ARG A 495 39.42 -16.17 13.23
CA ARG A 495 40.13 -14.96 12.82
C ARG A 495 39.28 -14.13 11.89
N HIS A 496 39.05 -12.87 12.25
CA HIS A 496 38.40 -11.91 11.37
C HIS A 496 39.23 -11.68 10.10
N TYR A 497 38.59 -11.50 8.95
CA TYR A 497 39.25 -11.49 7.63
C TYR A 497 40.37 -10.45 7.51
N SER A 498 40.24 -9.31 8.21
CA SER A 498 41.28 -8.28 8.27
C SER A 498 42.58 -8.73 8.97
N GLU A 499 42.51 -9.70 9.89
CA GLU A 499 43.64 -10.20 10.71
C GLU A 499 44.49 -11.28 10.03
N ILE A 500 43.98 -11.98 9.01
CA ILE A 500 44.51 -13.27 8.49
C ILE A 500 45.93 -13.16 7.88
N TRP A 501 46.51 -11.96 7.82
CA TRP A 501 47.68 -11.64 6.98
C TRP A 501 48.84 -11.02 7.77
N GLN A 502 49.89 -11.82 7.97
CA GLN A 502 51.01 -11.52 8.87
C GLN A 502 52.18 -10.72 8.25
N LEU A 503 52.21 -10.54 6.91
CA LEU A 503 53.36 -9.98 6.18
C LEU A 503 53.16 -8.57 5.60
N SER A 504 51.92 -8.07 5.51
CA SER A 504 51.64 -6.78 4.85
C SER A 504 51.83 -5.60 5.81
N ARG A 505 52.77 -4.70 5.48
CA ARG A 505 52.96 -3.42 6.19
C ARG A 505 51.84 -2.39 5.94
N ASN A 506 50.84 -2.72 5.11
CA ASN A 506 49.80 -1.77 4.68
C ASN A 506 48.58 -1.79 5.61
N ARG A 507 48.23 -0.63 6.17
CA ARG A 507 47.14 -0.47 7.18
C ARG A 507 45.72 -0.36 6.59
N ARG A 508 45.54 -0.44 5.28
CA ARG A 508 44.22 -0.46 4.61
C ARG A 508 44.21 -1.59 3.57
N LYS A 509 43.15 -2.39 3.60
CA LYS A 509 42.97 -3.60 2.78
C LYS A 509 41.53 -3.65 2.26
N GLY A 510 41.34 -4.05 1.01
CA GLY A 510 40.04 -4.13 0.38
C GLY A 510 40.13 -4.40 -1.13
N PHE A 511 39.02 -4.80 -1.73
CA PHE A 511 38.88 -4.95 -3.17
C PHE A 511 38.57 -3.61 -3.84
N ASP A 512 39.02 -3.45 -5.09
CA ASP A 512 38.77 -2.27 -5.92
C ASP A 512 38.00 -2.69 -7.18
N VAL A 513 36.77 -3.16 -6.98
CA VAL A 513 35.88 -3.64 -8.05
C VAL A 513 35.75 -2.52 -9.08
N ARG A 514 36.11 -2.80 -10.34
CA ARG A 514 36.07 -1.85 -11.45
C ARG A 514 35.36 -2.52 -12.63
N ILE A 515 34.14 -2.08 -12.90
CA ILE A 515 33.35 -2.46 -14.06
C ILE A 515 33.62 -1.43 -15.16
N LYS A 516 33.77 -1.90 -16.39
CA LYS A 516 33.96 -1.09 -17.61
C LYS A 516 32.96 -1.53 -18.69
N PRO A 517 32.76 -0.73 -19.74
CA PRO A 517 32.07 -1.18 -20.93
C PRO A 517 32.71 -2.47 -21.50
N PRO A 518 31.91 -3.39 -22.08
CA PRO A 518 32.39 -4.50 -22.88
C PRO A 518 33.33 -4.07 -24.02
N ALA A 519 34.12 -5.02 -24.53
CA ALA A 519 35.07 -4.76 -25.61
C ALA A 519 34.33 -4.44 -26.94
N GLY A 520 34.21 -3.15 -27.25
CA GLY A 520 33.45 -2.62 -28.39
C GLY A 520 32.50 -1.48 -28.01
N GLU A 521 32.21 -1.32 -26.72
CA GLU A 521 31.29 -0.30 -26.19
C GLU A 521 32.03 0.86 -25.53
N ASP A 522 31.40 2.03 -25.53
CA ASP A 522 31.97 3.29 -25.00
C ASP A 522 31.37 3.67 -23.63
N LEU A 523 30.27 3.01 -23.24
CA LEU A 523 29.44 3.20 -22.05
C LEU A 523 28.81 1.86 -21.64
N ILE A 524 28.84 1.53 -20.34
CA ILE A 524 27.90 0.57 -19.75
C ILE A 524 26.55 1.28 -19.71
N THR A 525 25.47 0.63 -20.15
CA THR A 525 24.10 1.14 -19.99
C THR A 525 23.25 0.10 -19.28
N LEU A 526 22.49 0.54 -18.28
CA LEU A 526 21.47 -0.27 -17.59
C LEU A 526 20.08 0.27 -17.92
N GLN A 527 19.19 -0.59 -18.40
CA GLN A 527 17.81 -0.26 -18.77
C GLN A 527 16.93 -0.02 -17.53
N PRO A 528 15.73 0.58 -17.66
CA PRO A 528 14.82 0.78 -16.54
C PRO A 528 14.51 -0.53 -15.80
N GLY A 529 14.64 -0.54 -14.48
CA GLY A 529 14.42 -1.74 -13.65
C GLY A 529 15.50 -2.83 -13.76
N GLU A 530 16.47 -2.73 -14.67
CA GLU A 530 17.40 -3.81 -14.98
C GLU A 530 18.31 -4.17 -13.80
N VAL A 531 18.53 -5.48 -13.59
CA VAL A 531 19.39 -6.04 -12.55
C VAL A 531 20.50 -6.86 -13.22
N VAL A 532 21.74 -6.37 -13.17
CA VAL A 532 22.91 -7.01 -13.79
C VAL A 532 23.94 -7.36 -12.72
N THR A 533 24.22 -8.65 -12.60
CA THR A 533 25.33 -9.19 -11.80
C THR A 533 26.63 -9.13 -12.59
N TYR A 534 27.71 -8.69 -11.94
CA TYR A 534 29.05 -8.60 -12.50
C TYR A 534 30.05 -9.39 -11.65
N SER A 535 30.87 -10.20 -12.32
CA SER A 535 31.96 -10.98 -11.71
C SER A 535 33.20 -10.94 -12.60
N ASP A 536 34.37 -11.27 -12.05
CA ASP A 536 35.64 -11.28 -12.81
C ASP A 536 35.56 -12.30 -13.95
N GLY A 537 35.74 -11.83 -15.18
CA GLY A 537 35.31 -12.53 -16.40
C GLY A 537 36.45 -13.08 -17.26
N GLU A 538 37.68 -13.12 -16.75
CA GLU A 538 38.68 -14.08 -17.23
C GLU A 538 38.49 -15.42 -16.49
N ALA A 539 38.96 -16.54 -17.06
CA ALA A 539 38.88 -17.84 -16.40
C ALA A 539 39.85 -17.87 -15.20
N SER A 540 39.38 -17.39 -14.03
CA SER A 540 40.18 -16.78 -12.95
C SER A 540 41.27 -17.65 -12.32
N LEU A 541 41.28 -18.95 -12.62
CA LEU A 541 42.36 -19.87 -12.23
C LEU A 541 43.36 -20.16 -13.37
N ALA A 542 42.91 -20.35 -14.61
CA ALA A 542 43.73 -20.88 -15.70
C ALA A 542 44.69 -19.85 -16.30
N GLU A 543 44.23 -18.61 -16.51
CA GLU A 543 45.07 -17.51 -17.03
C GLU A 543 45.96 -16.92 -15.92
N PHE A 544 45.41 -16.80 -14.70
CA PHE A 544 46.14 -16.43 -13.49
C PHE A 544 47.40 -17.30 -13.30
N ILE A 545 47.25 -18.63 -13.41
CA ILE A 545 48.36 -19.60 -13.35
C ILE A 545 49.42 -19.37 -14.44
N LYS A 546 49.05 -18.94 -15.66
CA LYS A 546 50.03 -18.68 -16.74
C LYS A 546 50.85 -17.42 -16.47
N VAL A 547 50.20 -16.33 -16.06
CA VAL A 547 50.84 -15.00 -16.00
C VAL A 547 51.57 -14.79 -14.66
N HIS A 548 51.03 -15.28 -13.55
CA HIS A 548 51.50 -14.94 -12.20
C HIS A 548 52.31 -16.08 -11.55
N GLY A 549 53.42 -16.46 -12.20
CA GLY A 549 54.43 -17.39 -11.65
C GLY A 549 55.27 -16.83 -10.49
N ARG A 550 54.75 -15.87 -9.72
CA ARG A 550 55.41 -15.16 -8.62
C ARG A 550 54.50 -15.18 -7.37
N HIS A 551 54.87 -14.45 -6.32
CA HIS A 551 54.09 -14.41 -5.07
C HIS A 551 53.12 -13.23 -5.11
N ASP A 552 51.84 -13.52 -5.32
CA ASP A 552 50.78 -12.51 -5.47
C ASP A 552 50.21 -12.11 -4.12
N ASP A 553 51.07 -11.55 -3.26
CA ASP A 553 50.65 -10.96 -1.99
C ASP A 553 49.67 -9.80 -2.24
N TRP A 554 48.69 -9.67 -1.34
CA TRP A 554 47.45 -8.88 -1.53
C TRP A 554 47.69 -7.36 -1.57
N HIS A 555 48.24 -6.88 -2.68
CA HIS A 555 48.58 -5.48 -2.94
C HIS A 555 47.57 -4.80 -3.90
N GLY A 556 47.00 -3.68 -3.45
CA GLY A 556 45.96 -2.90 -4.14
C GLY A 556 46.36 -2.18 -5.45
N ARG A 557 47.28 -2.76 -6.23
CA ARG A 557 47.47 -2.46 -7.67
C ARG A 557 46.91 -3.56 -8.58
N LEU A 558 46.62 -4.76 -8.04
CA LEU A 558 46.16 -5.92 -8.82
C LEU A 558 44.65 -6.15 -8.72
N SER A 559 44.04 -6.00 -7.54
CA SER A 559 42.57 -6.05 -7.40
C SER A 559 41.84 -4.97 -8.21
N ALA A 560 42.55 -3.89 -8.59
CA ALA A 560 42.09 -2.81 -9.46
C ALA A 560 42.19 -3.12 -10.97
N ARG A 561 42.62 -4.33 -11.35
CA ARG A 561 42.85 -4.78 -12.74
C ARG A 561 41.97 -5.95 -13.19
N LEU A 562 41.19 -6.55 -12.28
CA LEU A 562 40.19 -7.57 -12.57
C LEU A 562 39.19 -7.03 -13.62
N ASP A 563 38.69 -7.89 -14.49
CA ASP A 563 37.88 -7.52 -15.65
C ASP A 563 36.43 -7.97 -15.45
N TYR A 564 35.67 -7.15 -14.71
CA TYR A 564 34.30 -7.45 -14.32
C TYR A 564 33.35 -7.42 -15.52
N LYS A 565 32.84 -8.60 -15.91
CA LYS A 565 31.90 -8.79 -17.02
C LYS A 565 30.50 -9.09 -16.50
N PRO A 566 29.43 -8.74 -17.24
CA PRO A 566 28.07 -9.19 -16.94
C PRO A 566 28.00 -10.72 -16.84
N GLY A 567 27.24 -11.24 -15.87
CA GLY A 567 27.08 -12.66 -15.57
C GLY A 567 27.86 -13.15 -14.36
N TRP A 568 27.72 -14.47 -14.09
CA TRP A 568 28.41 -15.18 -13.01
C TRP A 568 29.46 -16.14 -13.59
N HIS A 569 30.74 -15.78 -13.50
CA HIS A 569 31.86 -16.47 -14.13
C HIS A 569 32.74 -17.27 -13.14
N ILE A 570 32.41 -17.24 -11.84
CA ILE A 570 33.24 -17.84 -10.79
C ILE A 570 33.13 -19.38 -10.78
N LEU A 571 34.29 -20.03 -10.76
CA LEU A 571 34.48 -21.49 -10.85
C LEU A 571 34.20 -22.22 -9.51
N GLY A 572 33.04 -21.93 -8.91
CA GLY A 572 32.54 -22.57 -7.70
C GLY A 572 33.19 -22.09 -6.39
N GLY A 573 32.53 -22.37 -5.27
CA GLY A 573 32.95 -21.96 -3.94
C GLY A 573 31.78 -21.86 -2.97
N TYR A 574 32.05 -21.49 -1.72
CA TYR A 574 31.03 -21.07 -0.76
C TYR A 574 30.91 -19.55 -0.83
N TYR A 575 29.70 -19.00 -0.92
CA TYR A 575 29.50 -17.55 -0.88
C TYR A 575 28.67 -17.13 0.32
N THR A 576 28.81 -15.86 0.71
CA THR A 576 27.85 -15.14 1.54
C THR A 576 27.51 -13.81 0.89
N ASP A 577 26.29 -13.30 1.07
CA ASP A 577 25.92 -11.96 0.62
C ASP A 577 26.10 -10.98 1.77
N TRP A 578 26.95 -9.97 1.59
CA TRP A 578 27.25 -8.98 2.62
C TRP A 578 26.07 -8.00 2.83
N LEU A 579 25.16 -7.88 1.87
CA LEU A 579 23.98 -7.00 1.99
C LEU A 579 22.70 -7.70 2.47
N ALA A 580 22.73 -9.04 2.59
CA ALA A 580 21.57 -9.81 3.07
C ALA A 580 21.41 -9.71 4.60
N GLN A 581 20.59 -8.76 5.05
CA GLN A 581 20.11 -8.71 6.43
C GLN A 581 19.21 -9.94 6.70
N GLY A 582 19.41 -10.60 7.85
CA GLY A 582 18.57 -11.74 8.28
C GLY A 582 19.28 -13.04 8.65
N ARG A 583 20.62 -13.12 8.65
CA ARG A 583 21.37 -14.27 9.20
C ARG A 583 22.63 -13.84 9.94
N ASP A 584 22.62 -13.94 11.26
CA ASP A 584 23.78 -13.82 12.17
C ASP A 584 24.88 -12.84 11.74
N VAL A 585 24.47 -11.63 11.35
CA VAL A 585 25.39 -10.58 10.91
C VAL A 585 26.13 -10.07 12.13
N ILE A 586 27.34 -10.61 12.35
CA ILE A 586 28.29 -10.05 13.31
C ILE A 586 28.48 -8.58 12.96
N TYR A 587 28.05 -7.69 13.85
CA TYR A 587 28.08 -6.25 13.61
C TYR A 587 29.48 -5.80 13.19
N GLY A 588 29.56 -5.28 11.96
CA GLY A 588 30.78 -4.66 11.45
C GLY A 588 31.20 -3.48 12.32
N ASN A 589 32.49 -3.20 12.35
CA ASN A 589 33.00 -1.99 12.96
C ASN A 589 32.54 -0.78 12.12
N ALA A 590 32.42 0.43 12.70
CA ALA A 590 32.08 1.64 11.95
C ALA A 590 33.10 1.98 10.81
N ASN A 591 34.25 1.30 10.79
CA ASN A 591 35.24 1.38 9.73
C ASN A 591 34.98 0.42 8.54
N ASP A 592 33.94 -0.41 8.58
CA ASP A 592 33.63 -1.42 7.57
C ASP A 592 32.73 -0.80 6.48
N LEU A 593 33.38 -0.27 5.44
CA LEU A 593 32.81 0.71 4.52
C LEU A 593 32.86 0.26 3.06
N ILE A 594 31.72 0.37 2.36
CA ILE A 594 31.64 0.32 0.90
C ILE A 594 31.79 1.75 0.35
N GLY A 595 32.84 1.98 -0.43
CA GLY A 595 33.08 3.26 -1.11
C GLY A 595 32.76 3.19 -2.60
N VAL A 596 31.54 3.57 -3.01
CA VAL A 596 31.15 3.65 -4.43
C VAL A 596 31.66 4.94 -5.07
N GLN A 597 32.17 4.85 -6.30
CA GLN A 597 32.52 5.96 -7.18
C GLN A 597 32.16 5.57 -8.62
N VAL A 598 31.48 6.44 -9.35
CA VAL A 598 31.30 6.29 -10.81
C VAL A 598 32.12 7.35 -11.53
N LYS A 599 32.70 6.99 -12.68
CA LYS A 599 33.20 7.95 -13.67
C LYS A 599 32.42 7.79 -14.98
N GLY A 600 32.08 8.91 -15.57
CA GLY A 600 31.42 8.99 -16.86
C GLY A 600 31.17 10.46 -17.20
N GLN A 601 30.47 10.69 -18.31
CA GLN A 601 29.62 11.88 -18.32
C GLN A 601 28.56 11.72 -17.21
N ARG A 602 28.06 12.84 -16.68
CA ARG A 602 26.80 12.81 -15.95
C ARG A 602 25.74 12.23 -16.90
N SER A 603 24.85 11.37 -16.41
CA SER A 603 23.66 10.94 -17.14
C SER A 603 22.69 12.12 -17.27
N ARG A 604 23.06 13.07 -18.13
CA ARG A 604 22.09 13.74 -19.00
C ARG A 604 21.31 12.61 -19.66
N PHE A 605 19.99 12.72 -19.68
CA PHE A 605 19.13 11.76 -20.36
C PHE A 605 19.75 11.43 -21.72
N ALA A 606 20.06 10.16 -21.97
CA ALA A 606 20.43 9.73 -23.30
C ALA A 606 19.19 9.98 -24.17
N GLY A 607 19.38 10.73 -25.26
CA GLY A 607 18.35 11.07 -26.23
C GLY A 607 18.69 10.54 -27.60
#